data_AF-A0A271JB45-F1
#
_entry.id   AF-A0A271JB45-F1
#
_cell.length_a   1.000
_cell.length_b   1.000
_cell.length_c   1.000
_cell.angle_alpha   90.00
_cell.angle_beta   90.00
_cell.angle_gamma   90.00
#
_symmetry.space_group_name_H-M   'P 1'
#
loop_
_entity.id
_entity.type
_entity.pdbx_description
1 polymer ?
#
loop_
_entity_poly.entity_id
_entity_poly.type
_entity_poly.pdbx_seq_one_letter_code
_entity_poly.pdbx_strand_id
1 'polypeptide(L)'
;MAGWRTGVLAEVSLPTGSDGVGSGTAAPVVLLLAAREVGRVEIGLMAEGTWNPVPGRADGGGGVLVSTAWGPLGAFAEALAGTSPDGAVGVLHQGLALALRPTLQVDARLGIGLTEAAPAVVAGAGLRVTL
;
A
#
# COMPACT_ATOMS: atom_id res chain seq x y z
N MET A 1 25.96 -6.27 -8.45
CA MET A 1 24.96 -5.20 -8.55
C MET A 1 23.66 -5.73 -7.97
N ALA A 2 22.98 -5.00 -7.08
CA ALA A 2 21.67 -5.42 -6.59
C ALA A 2 20.65 -5.26 -7.73
N GLY A 3 20.12 -6.39 -8.21
CA GLY A 3 19.06 -6.43 -9.22
C GLY A 3 17.70 -6.07 -8.63
N TRP A 4 16.69 -5.99 -9.50
CA TRP A 4 15.31 -5.84 -9.06
C TRP A 4 14.82 -7.14 -8.42
N ARG A 5 14.20 -7.02 -7.24
CA ARG A 5 13.38 -8.08 -6.64
C ARG A 5 11.95 -7.84 -7.08
N THR A 6 11.30 -8.84 -7.65
CA THR A 6 9.91 -8.73 -8.12
C THR A 6 9.01 -9.71 -7.39
N GLY A 7 7.73 -9.35 -7.29
CA GLY A 7 6.71 -10.19 -6.68
C GLY A 7 5.36 -9.97 -7.34
N VAL A 8 4.52 -11.00 -7.29
CA VAL A 8 3.12 -10.93 -7.69
C VAL A 8 2.30 -11.41 -6.51
N LEU A 9 1.31 -10.62 -6.12
CA LEU A 9 0.32 -10.99 -5.11
C LEU A 9 -1.05 -11.03 -5.78
N ALA A 10 -1.81 -12.08 -5.49
CA ALA A 10 -3.22 -12.15 -5.83
C ALA A 10 -4.00 -12.28 -4.54
N GLU A 11 -4.98 -11.41 -4.35
CA GLU A 11 -5.86 -11.36 -3.19
C GLU A 11 -7.33 -11.44 -3.66
N VAL A 12 -8.18 -12.00 -2.82
CA VAL A 12 -9.64 -11.87 -2.97
C VAL A 12 -10.19 -11.34 -1.66
N SER A 13 -10.69 -10.11 -1.68
CA SER A 13 -11.42 -9.53 -0.56
C SER A 13 -12.84 -10.12 -0.53
N LEU A 14 -13.24 -10.68 0.61
CA LEU A 14 -14.57 -11.28 0.80
C LEU A 14 -15.54 -10.27 1.45
N PRO A 15 -16.83 -10.27 1.07
CA PRO A 15 -17.82 -9.32 1.59
C PRO A 15 -18.35 -9.76 2.96
N THR A 16 -17.48 -9.78 3.98
CA THR A 16 -17.84 -10.17 5.36
C THR A 16 -18.15 -9.00 6.27
N GLY A 17 -17.98 -7.76 5.79
CA GLY A 17 -18.30 -6.54 6.52
C GLY A 17 -19.81 -6.28 6.58
N SER A 18 -20.23 -5.46 7.55
CA SER A 18 -21.59 -4.94 7.61
C SER A 18 -21.88 -3.99 6.44
N ASP A 19 -23.15 -3.84 6.10
CA ASP A 19 -23.62 -2.92 5.05
C ASP A 19 -22.99 -1.52 5.22
N GLY A 20 -22.40 -1.01 4.14
CA GLY A 20 -21.75 0.31 4.10
C GLY A 20 -20.29 0.36 4.56
N VAL A 21 -19.72 -0.74 5.08
CA VAL A 21 -18.29 -0.82 5.45
C VAL A 21 -17.45 -1.53 4.39
N GLY A 22 -18.07 -2.35 3.54
CA GLY A 22 -17.43 -3.06 2.42
C GLY A 22 -18.14 -2.85 1.10
N SER A 23 -17.53 -3.33 0.01
CA SER A 23 -18.08 -3.29 -1.35
C SER A 23 -19.36 -4.13 -1.54
N GLY A 24 -19.70 -5.00 -0.58
CA GLY A 24 -20.81 -5.95 -0.68
C GLY A 24 -20.57 -7.10 -1.67
N THR A 25 -19.42 -7.13 -2.34
CA THR A 25 -19.06 -8.15 -3.34
C THR A 25 -17.63 -8.64 -3.13
N ALA A 26 -17.36 -9.88 -3.57
CA ALA A 26 -15.99 -10.37 -3.61
C ALA A 26 -15.21 -9.63 -4.71
N ALA A 27 -14.06 -9.05 -4.37
CA ALA A 27 -13.24 -8.29 -5.30
C ALA A 27 -11.83 -8.92 -5.38
N PRO A 28 -11.48 -9.56 -6.50
CA PRO A 28 -10.11 -9.97 -6.74
C PRO A 28 -9.22 -8.75 -7.02
N VAL A 29 -8.02 -8.79 -6.44
CA VAL A 29 -6.98 -7.79 -6.59
C VAL A 29 -5.69 -8.49 -7.01
N VAL A 30 -4.98 -7.91 -7.98
CA VAL A 30 -3.64 -8.34 -8.38
C VAL A 30 -2.68 -7.19 -8.17
N LEU A 31 -1.59 -7.45 -7.43
CA LEU A 31 -0.51 -6.52 -7.21
C LEU A 31 0.76 -7.03 -7.87
N LEU A 32 1.40 -6.15 -8.63
CA LEU A 32 2.74 -6.33 -9.18
C LEU A 32 3.69 -5.44 -8.38
N LEU A 33 4.74 -6.06 -7.84
CA LEU A 33 5.69 -5.40 -6.96
C LEU A 33 7.09 -5.51 -7.55
N ALA A 34 7.85 -4.43 -7.48
CA ALA A 34 9.27 -4.42 -7.79
C ALA A 34 10.02 -3.56 -6.78
N ALA A 35 11.14 -4.04 -6.25
CA ALA A 35 11.96 -3.30 -5.30
C ALA A 35 13.44 -3.38 -5.65
N ARG A 36 14.18 -2.30 -5.38
CA ARG A 36 15.61 -2.24 -5.58
C ARG A 36 16.29 -1.39 -4.51
N GLU A 37 17.40 -1.91 -4.01
CA GLU A 37 18.29 -1.16 -3.12
C GLU A 37 19.27 -0.28 -3.93
N VAL A 38 19.35 0.99 -3.53
CA VAL A 38 20.24 2.02 -4.07
C VAL A 38 20.99 2.66 -2.90
N GLY A 39 22.16 2.10 -2.57
CA GLY A 39 22.93 2.52 -1.40
C GLY A 39 22.24 2.13 -0.10
N ARG A 40 21.83 3.11 0.71
CA ARG A 40 21.09 2.90 1.98
C ARG A 40 19.57 3.07 1.83
N VAL A 41 19.11 3.30 0.61
CA VAL A 41 17.71 3.55 0.28
C VAL A 41 17.18 2.36 -0.51
N GLU A 42 15.93 1.99 -0.27
CA GLU A 42 15.18 1.06 -1.09
C GLU A 42 14.09 1.83 -1.85
N ILE A 43 13.98 1.54 -3.15
CA ILE A 43 12.93 2.06 -4.01
C ILE A 43 11.99 0.91 -4.33
N GLY A 44 10.72 1.05 -3.97
CA GLY A 44 9.63 0.14 -4.31
C GLY A 44 8.73 0.75 -5.38
N LEU A 45 8.22 -0.11 -6.26
CA LEU A 45 7.20 0.19 -7.26
C LEU A 45 6.06 -0.79 -7.08
N MET A 46 4.85 -0.29 -7.23
CA MET A 46 3.62 -1.09 -7.16
C MET A 46 2.71 -0.73 -8.34
N ALA A 47 2.09 -1.74 -8.92
CA ALA A 47 0.92 -1.58 -9.78
C ALA A 47 -0.18 -2.52 -9.27
N GLU A 48 -1.41 -2.02 -9.20
CA GLU A 48 -2.57 -2.72 -8.69
C GLU A 48 -3.66 -2.72 -9.75
N GLY A 49 -4.34 -3.86 -9.89
CA GLY A 49 -5.59 -3.98 -10.62
C GLY A 49 -6.63 -4.68 -9.76
N THR A 50 -7.78 -4.03 -9.60
CA THR A 50 -8.93 -4.56 -8.87
C THR A 50 -10.12 -4.72 -9.81
N TRP A 51 -10.81 -5.85 -9.73
CA TRP A 51 -12.04 -6.07 -10.48
C TRP A 51 -13.23 -6.12 -9.53
N ASN A 52 -14.18 -5.20 -9.68
CA ASN A 52 -15.46 -5.29 -8.99
C ASN A 52 -16.49 -5.96 -9.92
N PRO A 53 -16.94 -7.19 -9.62
CA PRO A 53 -17.86 -7.92 -10.48
C PRO A 53 -19.25 -7.27 -10.60
N VAL A 54 -19.64 -6.43 -9.64
CA VAL A 54 -20.89 -5.65 -9.68
C VAL A 54 -20.56 -4.23 -9.23
N PRO A 55 -20.31 -3.27 -10.14
CA PRO A 55 -20.99 -3.09 -11.43
C PRO A 55 -20.21 -3.52 -12.70
N GLY A 56 -19.21 -4.40 -12.60
CA GLY A 56 -18.40 -4.81 -13.76
C GLY A 56 -17.31 -3.79 -14.12
N ARG A 57 -16.71 -3.20 -13.09
CA ARG A 57 -15.73 -2.11 -13.19
C ARG A 57 -14.34 -2.65 -12.85
N ALA A 58 -13.35 -2.24 -13.66
CA ALA A 58 -11.94 -2.38 -13.31
C ALA A 58 -11.44 -1.06 -12.73
N ASP A 59 -10.81 -1.14 -11.56
CA ASP A 59 -10.05 -0.05 -10.98
C ASP A 59 -8.56 -0.39 -11.04
N GLY A 60 -7.76 0.65 -11.26
CA GLY A 60 -6.31 0.51 -11.37
C GLY A 60 -5.63 1.52 -10.48
N GLY A 61 -4.47 1.12 -9.99
CA GLY A 61 -3.63 1.99 -9.19
C GLY A 61 -2.19 1.57 -9.21
N GLY A 62 -1.40 2.27 -8.42
CA GLY A 62 0.00 1.98 -8.24
C GLY A 62 0.67 3.05 -7.43
N GLY A 63 1.98 2.89 -7.28
CA GLY A 63 2.75 3.87 -6.55
C GLY A 63 4.23 3.59 -6.51
N VAL A 64 4.90 4.53 -5.84
CA VAL A 64 6.33 4.50 -5.61
C VAL A 64 6.57 4.66 -4.11
N LEU A 65 7.38 3.78 -3.56
CA LEU A 65 7.84 3.80 -2.19
C LEU A 65 9.33 4.12 -2.18
N VAL A 66 9.75 4.98 -1.26
CA VAL A 66 11.17 5.17 -0.92
C VAL A 66 11.33 4.94 0.57
N SER A 67 12.23 4.04 0.94
CA SER A 67 12.47 3.72 2.35
C SER A 67 13.95 3.65 2.69
N THR A 68 14.26 3.80 3.97
CA THR A 68 15.62 3.67 4.49
C THR A 68 15.57 3.20 5.94
N ALA A 69 16.69 2.68 6.45
CA ALA A 69 16.80 2.20 7.83
C ALA A 69 18.15 2.56 8.47
N TRP A 70 18.09 2.87 9.76
CA TRP A 70 19.21 3.15 10.64
C TRP A 70 19.12 2.25 11.88
N GLY A 71 19.65 1.03 11.75
CA GLY A 71 19.53 0.01 12.80
C GLY A 71 18.07 -0.43 12.95
N PRO A 72 17.47 -0.33 14.16
CA PRO A 72 16.09 -0.77 14.37
C PRO A 72 15.04 0.21 13.84
N LEU A 73 15.41 1.45 13.51
CA LEU A 73 14.49 2.47 13.03
C LEU A 73 14.51 2.55 11.50
N GLY A 74 13.35 2.41 10.87
CA GLY A 74 13.11 2.65 9.46
C GLY A 74 12.22 3.87 9.25
N ALA A 75 12.35 4.48 8.07
CA ALA A 75 11.47 5.53 7.59
C ALA A 75 11.09 5.26 6.14
N PHE A 76 9.89 5.70 5.74
CA PHE A 76 9.44 5.62 4.36
C PHE A 76 8.59 6.81 3.96
N ALA A 77 8.55 7.06 2.66
CA ALA A 77 7.60 7.93 1.98
C ALA A 77 7.06 7.20 0.76
N GLU A 78 5.78 7.37 0.49
CA GLU A 78 5.08 6.70 -0.60
C GLU A 78 4.17 7.67 -1.32
N ALA A 79 4.13 7.57 -2.65
CA ALA A 79 3.14 8.24 -3.47
C ALA A 79 2.28 7.18 -4.15
N LEU A 80 0.98 7.25 -3.93
CA LEU A 80 -0.02 6.35 -4.49
C LEU A 80 -0.94 7.13 -5.42
N ALA A 81 -1.31 6.53 -6.54
CA ALA A 81 -2.32 7.04 -7.45
C ALA A 81 -3.20 5.89 -7.95
N GLY A 82 -4.47 6.18 -8.20
CA GLY A 82 -5.39 5.20 -8.76
C GLY A 82 -6.74 5.80 -9.11
N THR A 83 -7.72 4.91 -9.34
CA THR A 83 -9.09 5.27 -9.67
C THR A 83 -10.06 4.73 -8.62
N SER A 84 -11.13 5.48 -8.40
CA SER A 84 -12.25 5.10 -7.53
C SER A 84 -13.59 5.49 -8.18
N PRO A 85 -14.74 4.97 -7.69
CA PRO A 85 -16.08 5.43 -8.07
C PRO A 85 -16.21 6.94 -8.23
N ASP A 86 -15.58 7.69 -7.33
CA ASP A 86 -15.71 9.15 -7.22
C ASP A 86 -14.64 9.92 -8.01
N GLY A 87 -13.71 9.23 -8.68
CA GLY A 87 -12.72 9.82 -9.57
C GLY A 87 -11.29 9.37 -9.30
N ALA A 88 -10.33 10.16 -9.78
CA ALA A 88 -8.90 9.90 -9.59
C ALA A 88 -8.51 10.11 -8.12
N VAL A 89 -7.82 9.14 -7.54
CA VAL A 89 -7.32 9.15 -6.17
C VAL A 89 -5.82 9.36 -6.20
N GLY A 90 -5.32 10.33 -5.44
CA GLY A 90 -3.89 10.53 -5.21
C GLY A 90 -3.63 10.71 -3.72
N VAL A 91 -2.64 9.99 -3.18
CA VAL A 91 -2.28 10.05 -1.75
C VAL A 91 -0.77 10.08 -1.61
N LEU A 92 -0.26 10.91 -0.70
CA LEU A 92 1.12 10.82 -0.21
C LEU A 92 1.09 10.24 1.19
N HIS A 93 1.85 9.18 1.44
CA HIS A 93 2.11 8.65 2.77
C HIS A 93 3.54 8.91 3.20
N GLN A 94 3.74 8.99 4.51
CA GLN A 94 5.03 8.86 5.16
C GLN A 94 4.86 8.07 6.45
N GLY A 95 5.92 7.42 6.89
CA GLY A 95 5.87 6.67 8.13
C GLY A 95 7.23 6.30 8.69
N LEU A 96 7.17 5.79 9.91
CA LEU A 96 8.30 5.27 10.65
C LEU A 96 8.00 3.84 11.05
N ALA A 97 9.02 2.99 11.01
CA ALA A 97 8.95 1.61 11.46
C ALA A 97 10.01 1.38 12.53
N LEU A 98 9.67 0.66 13.59
CA LEU A 98 10.59 0.30 14.67
C LEU A 98 10.60 -1.23 14.83
N ALA A 99 11.74 -1.85 14.53
CA ALA A 99 12.01 -3.24 14.86
C ALA A 99 12.24 -3.36 16.38
N LEU A 100 11.26 -3.90 17.09
CA LEU A 100 11.33 -4.16 18.52
C LEU A 100 12.13 -5.44 18.81
N ARG A 101 12.01 -6.44 17.92
CA ARG A 101 12.72 -7.72 17.93
C ARG A 101 12.91 -8.17 16.48
N PRO A 102 13.79 -9.15 16.20
CA PRO A 102 13.93 -9.70 14.85
C PRO A 102 12.62 -10.18 14.21
N THR A 103 11.66 -10.60 15.05
CA THR A 103 10.35 -11.11 14.65
C THR A 103 9.20 -10.12 14.88
N LEU A 104 9.47 -8.92 15.41
CA LEU A 104 8.43 -7.97 15.82
C LEU A 104 8.78 -6.55 15.37
N GLN A 105 7.90 -5.96 14.56
CA GLN A 105 8.02 -4.58 14.11
C GLN A 105 6.69 -3.85 14.31
N VAL A 106 6.76 -2.60 14.74
CA VAL A 106 5.62 -1.67 14.72
C VAL A 106 5.88 -0.58 13.69
N ASP A 107 4.83 -0.05 13.07
CA ASP A 107 4.93 1.13 12.23
C ASP A 107 3.79 2.11 12.50
N ALA A 108 4.04 3.37 12.21
CA ALA A 108 3.05 4.43 12.19
C ALA A 108 3.16 5.17 10.86
N ARG A 109 2.01 5.52 10.29
CA ARG A 109 1.91 6.19 9.00
C ARG A 109 0.90 7.32 9.04
N LEU A 110 1.22 8.38 8.30
CA LEU A 110 0.37 9.53 8.06
C LEU A 110 0.33 9.79 6.56
N GLY A 111 -0.82 10.22 6.07
CA GLY A 111 -1.01 10.56 4.67
C GLY A 111 -1.91 11.76 4.47
N ILE A 112 -1.78 12.35 3.29
CA ILE A 112 -2.64 13.42 2.80
C ILE A 112 -3.19 13.06 1.43
N GLY A 113 -4.47 13.34 1.22
CA GLY A 113 -5.09 13.29 -0.09
C GLY A 113 -4.62 14.44 -0.96
N LEU A 114 -4.31 14.13 -2.22
CA LEU A 114 -3.93 15.09 -3.25
C LEU A 114 -5.08 15.42 -4.22
N THR A 115 -6.18 14.69 -4.14
CA THR A 115 -7.34 14.82 -5.01
C THR A 115 -8.62 14.91 -4.19
N GLU A 116 -9.70 15.41 -4.77
CA GLU A 116 -11.00 15.54 -4.10
C GLU A 116 -11.60 14.17 -3.71
N ALA A 117 -11.32 13.13 -4.50
CA ALA A 117 -11.76 11.77 -4.21
C ALA A 117 -10.92 11.07 -3.12
N ALA A 118 -9.78 11.64 -2.72
CA ALA A 118 -8.93 11.09 -1.67
C ALA A 118 -9.34 11.63 -0.28
N PRO A 119 -9.20 10.85 0.80
CA PRO A 119 -9.35 11.37 2.15
C PRO A 119 -8.36 12.51 2.41
N ALA A 120 -8.81 13.59 3.05
CA ALA A 120 -7.95 14.74 3.33
C ALA A 120 -6.72 14.35 4.17
N VAL A 121 -6.92 13.50 5.16
CA VAL A 121 -5.86 12.94 6.02
C VAL A 121 -6.13 11.47 6.26
N VAL A 122 -5.08 10.65 6.21
CA VAL A 122 -5.10 9.25 6.59
C VAL A 122 -4.08 9.05 7.69
N ALA A 123 -4.44 8.28 8.72
CA ALA A 123 -3.52 7.87 9.77
C ALA A 123 -3.66 6.37 10.01
N GLY A 124 -2.54 5.71 10.28
CA GLY A 124 -2.54 4.27 10.53
C GLY A 124 -1.37 3.85 11.40
N ALA A 125 -1.51 2.67 11.98
CA ALA A 125 -0.44 1.97 12.66
C ALA A 125 -0.49 0.49 12.27
N GLY A 126 0.68 -0.13 12.20
CA GLY A 126 0.84 -1.52 11.83
C GLY A 126 1.67 -2.30 12.84
N LEU A 127 1.40 -3.60 12.88
CA LEU A 127 2.19 -4.57 13.63
C LEU A 127 2.53 -5.72 12.67
N ARG A 128 3.83 -5.96 12.47
CA ARG A 128 4.31 -7.13 11.74
C ARG A 128 4.92 -8.13 12.73
N VAL A 129 4.41 -9.36 12.68
CA VAL A 129 4.98 -10.52 13.37
C VAL A 129 5.43 -11.52 12.32
N THR A 130 6.69 -11.94 12.38
CA THR A 130 7.23 -13.00 11.52
C THR A 130 7.40 -14.27 12.36
N LEU A 131 6.75 -15.36 11.95
CA LEU A 131 6.82 -16.68 12.60
C LEU A 131 8.00 -17.51 12.07
#